data_AF-A0A0H2LXK7-F1
#
_entry.id   AF-A0A0H2LXK7-F1
#
_cell.length_a   1.000
_cell.length_b   1.000
_cell.length_c   1.000
_cell.angle_alpha   90.00
_cell.angle_beta   90.00
_cell.angle_gamma   90.00
#
_symmetry.space_group_name_H-M   'P 1'
#
loop_
_entity.id
_entity.type
_entity.pdbx_description
1 polymer ?
#
loop_
_entity_poly.entity_id
_entity_poly.type
_entity_poly.pdbx_seq_one_letter_code
_entity_poly.pdbx_strand_id
1 'polypeptide(L)' 'MIWNQREFVLKNEQLHHEVDYTPYEGMRLKAWPGLTLSRGEVVWDGSGFHPQLGRGELLACGVPTLMPKRR' A
#
# COMPACT_ATOMS: atom_id res chain seq x y z
N MET A 1 4.60 -5.81 5.19
CA MET A 1 3.49 -4.91 5.58
C MET A 1 2.89 -5.45 6.87
N ILE A 2 2.56 -4.57 7.82
CA ILE A 2 1.93 -4.90 9.09
C ILE A 2 0.52 -4.30 9.10
N TRP A 3 -0.46 -5.07 9.57
CA TRP A 3 -1.86 -4.67 9.65
C TRP A 3 -2.26 -4.33 11.08
N ASN A 4 -2.96 -3.22 11.26
CA ASN A 4 -3.62 -2.87 12.51
C ASN A 4 -5.06 -3.40 12.49
N GLN A 5 -5.35 -4.42 13.29
CA GLN A 5 -6.68 -5.02 13.38
C GLN A 5 -7.59 -4.16 14.27
N ARG A 6 -8.52 -3.45 13.64
CA ARG A 6 -9.52 -2.61 14.30
C ARG A 6 -10.77 -2.51 13.45
N GLU A 7 -11.93 -2.38 14.09
CA GLU A 7 -13.15 -2.04 13.37
C GLU A 7 -13.25 -0.54 13.14
N PHE A 8 -13.62 -0.14 11.92
CA PHE A 8 -13.95 1.24 11.58
C PHE A 8 -14.88 1.29 10.37
N VAL A 9 -15.50 2.46 10.17
CA VAL A 9 -16.25 2.77 8.95
C VAL A 9 -15.36 3.61 8.05
N LEU A 10 -15.17 3.17 6.81
CA LEU A 10 -14.33 3.86 5.84
C LEU A 10 -14.98 5.18 5.40
N LYS A 11 -14.19 6.26 5.39
CA LYS A 11 -14.52 7.55 4.80
C LYS A 11 -13.57 7.87 3.66
N ASN A 12 -14.03 8.64 2.68
CA ASN A 12 -13.18 9.06 1.55
C ASN A 12 -11.93 9.82 2.01
N GLU A 13 -12.08 10.69 3.01
CA GLU A 13 -11.02 11.54 3.59
C GLU A 13 -9.83 10.75 4.16
N GLN A 14 -9.99 9.45 4.41
CA GLN A 14 -8.93 8.59 4.95
C GLN A 14 -8.01 8.02 3.85
N LEU A 15 -8.34 8.21 2.58
CA LEU A 15 -7.60 7.66 1.43
C LEU A 15 -6.68 8.73 0.81
N HIS A 16 -5.47 8.34 0.40
CA HIS A 16 -4.47 9.26 -0.17
C HIS A 16 -4.63 9.55 -1.66
N HIS A 17 -5.81 9.29 -2.22
CA HIS A 17 -6.07 9.57 -3.62
C HIS A 17 -6.43 11.05 -3.83
N GLU A 18 -6.19 11.58 -5.03
CA GLU A 18 -6.53 12.95 -5.39
C GLU A 18 -7.93 13.01 -6.03
N VAL A 19 -8.90 12.37 -5.38
CA VAL A 19 -10.31 12.37 -5.80
C VAL A 19 -11.22 12.54 -4.59
N ASP A 20 -12.44 13.03 -4.85
CA ASP A 20 -13.44 13.37 -3.84
C ASP A 20 -14.45 12.24 -3.57
N TYR A 21 -14.29 11.08 -4.20
CA TYR A 21 -15.22 9.96 -4.08
C TYR A 21 -14.53 8.59 -4.00
N THR A 22 -15.13 7.70 -3.21
CA THR A 22 -14.84 6.27 -3.23
C THR A 22 -16.14 5.47 -3.13
N PRO A 23 -16.33 4.40 -3.92
CA PRO A 23 -17.52 3.56 -3.81
C PRO A 23 -17.57 2.76 -2.50
N TYR A 24 -16.49 2.76 -1.73
CA TYR A 24 -16.34 2.01 -0.49
C TYR A 24 -16.69 2.83 0.77
N GLU A 25 -17.06 4.09 0.61
CA GLU A 25 -17.44 4.95 1.74
C GLU A 25 -18.64 4.37 2.49
N GLY A 26 -18.59 4.38 3.81
CA GLY A 26 -19.61 3.78 4.68
C GLY A 26 -19.43 2.28 4.93
N MET A 27 -18.52 1.58 4.25
CA MET A 27 -18.24 0.16 4.52
C MET A 27 -17.55 -0.02 5.87
N ARG A 28 -17.95 -1.08 6.61
CA ARG A 28 -17.28 -1.48 7.85
C ARG A 28 -16.12 -2.44 7.55
N LEU A 29 -14.93 -2.06 7.95
CA LEU A 29 -13.71 -2.84 7.77
C LEU A 29 -13.12 -3.24 9.13
N LYS A 30 -12.32 -4.31 9.13
CA LYS A 30 -11.73 -4.91 10.35
C LYS A 30 -10.22 -4.71 10.47
N ALA A 31 -9.59 -4.06 9.50
CA ALA A 31 -8.16 -3.77 9.52
C ALA A 31 -7.81 -2.51 8.73
N TRP A 32 -6.79 -1.81 9.20
CA TRP A 32 -6.18 -0.65 8.54
C TRP A 32 -4.66 -0.89 8.39
N PRO A 33 -3.99 -0.35 7.35
CA PRO A 33 -2.54 -0.42 7.24
C PRO A 33 -1.87 0.17 8.49
N GLY A 34 -1.09 -0.66 9.20
CA GLY A 34 -0.36 -0.24 10.40
C GLY A 34 1.09 0.18 10.09
N LEU A 35 1.75 -0.53 9.17
CA LEU A 35 3.09 -0.18 8.68
C LEU A 35 3.30 -0.72 7.26
N THR A 36 3.81 0.11 6.36
CA THR A 36 4.28 -0.33 5.04
C THR A 36 5.76 -0.05 4.91
N LEU A 37 6.51 -1.10 4.58
CA LEU A 37 7.93 -1.02 4.28
C LEU A 37 8.13 -1.22 2.77
N SER A 38 9.02 -0.44 2.18
CA SER A 38 9.49 -0.60 0.81
C SER A 38 11.02 -0.59 0.79
N ARG A 39 11.61 -1.74 0.39
CA ARG A 39 13.06 -1.96 0.36
C ARG A 39 13.78 -1.57 1.66
N GLY A 40 13.18 -1.93 2.81
CA GLY A 40 13.76 -1.70 4.13
C GLY A 40 13.40 -0.36 4.79
N GLU A 41 12.71 0.53 4.10
CA GLU A 41 12.32 1.83 4.67
C GLU A 41 10.81 1.97 4.85
N VAL A 42 10.42 2.73 5.86
CA VAL A 42 9.02 3.04 6.17
C VAL A 42 8.48 4.04 5.16
N VAL A 43 7.46 3.63 4.42
CA VAL A 43 6.71 4.52 3.51
C VAL A 43 5.34 4.88 4.07
N TRP A 44 4.84 4.13 5.07
CA TRP A 44 3.60 4.41 5.79
C TRP A 44 3.76 3.96 7.23
N ASP A 45 3.47 4.84 8.20
CA ASP A 45 3.67 4.58 9.64
C ASP A 45 2.38 4.29 10.43
N GLY A 46 1.24 4.16 9.75
CA GLY A 46 -0.07 3.98 10.38
C GLY A 46 -0.88 5.26 10.49
N SER A 47 -0.24 6.42 10.35
CA SER A 47 -0.85 7.75 10.44
C SER A 47 -0.59 8.65 9.24
N GLY A 48 0.57 8.51 8.60
CA GLY A 48 1.01 9.37 7.51
C GLY A 48 1.83 8.62 6.46
N PHE A 49 1.78 9.15 5.25
CA PHE A 49 2.54 8.68 4.11
C PHE A 49 3.87 9.44 4.01
N HIS A 50 4.97 8.70 3.86
CA HIS A 50 6.34 9.23 3.82
C HIS A 50 6.98 8.92 2.46
N PRO A 51 6.54 9.59 1.38
CA PRO A 51 7.08 9.35 0.05
C PRO A 51 8.45 10.00 -0.13
N GLN A 52 9.21 9.40 -1.03
CA GLN A 52 10.34 10.05 -1.68
C GLN A 52 10.13 9.98 -3.19
N LEU A 53 9.96 11.13 -3.84
CA LEU A 53 9.79 11.22 -5.29
C LEU A 53 11.00 10.57 -5.98
N GLY A 54 10.76 9.74 -6.99
CA GLY A 54 11.80 9.04 -7.73
C GLY A 54 12.39 7.79 -7.03
N ARG A 55 11.91 7.42 -5.83
CA ARG A 55 12.33 6.19 -5.14
C ARG A 55 11.89 4.90 -5.86
N GLY A 56 10.81 4.95 -6.64
CA GLY A 56 10.34 3.80 -7.40
C GLY A 56 11.39 3.33 -8.40
N GLU A 57 11.54 2.01 -8.56
CA GLU A 57 12.44 1.42 -9.55
C GLU A 57 11.62 0.57 -10.52
N LEU A 58 11.97 0.61 -11.81
CA LEU A 58 11.37 -0.26 -12.81
C LEU A 58 11.86 -1.69 -12.58
N LEU A 59 10.93 -2.57 -12.23
CA LEU A 59 11.19 -4.01 -12.21
C LEU A 59 10.89 -4.56 -13.60
N ALA A 60 11.93 -4.69 -14.43
CA ALA A 60 11.78 -5.25 -15.77
C ALA A 60 11.25 -6.68 -15.71
N CYS A 61 10.17 -6.96 -16.44
CA CYS A 61 9.65 -8.30 -16.57
C CYS A 61 10.66 -9.16 -17.34
N GLY A 62 10.97 -10.36 -16.82
CA GLY A 62 11.78 -11.32 -17.54
C GLY A 62 11.00 -11.98 -18.69
N VAL A 63 11.72 -12.70 -19.56
CA VAL A 63 11.06 -13.61 -20.51
C VAL A 63 10.30 -14.69 -19.73
N PRO A 64 9.05 -15.02 -20.11
CA PRO A 64 8.33 -16.15 -19.54
C PRO A 64 9.17 -17.41 -19.68
N THR A 65 9.37 -18.13 -18.58
CA THR A 65 10.13 -19.38 -18.58
C THR A 65 9.46 -20.36 -17.64
N LEU A 66 9.44 -21.64 -18.02
CA LEU A 66 8.99 -22.73 -17.15
C LEU A 66 10.05 -23.08 -16.10
N MET A 67 11.31 -22.79 -16.39
CA MET A 67 12.44 -23.09 -15.50
C MET A 67 12.93 -21.81 -14.81
N PRO A 68 13.15 -21.81 -13.49
CA PRO A 68 13.71 -20.66 -12.80
C PRO A 68 15.12 -20.34 -13.33
N LYS A 69 15.48 -19.05 -13.38
CA LYS A 69 16.84 -18.63 -13.77
C LYS A 69 17.86 -19.26 -12.81
N ARG A 70 18.90 -19.91 -13.35
CA ARG A 70 20.06 -20.35 -12.56
C ARG A 70 20.78 -19.10 -12.04
N ARG A 71 21.07 -19.09 -10.73
CA ARG A 71 21.84 -18.05 -10.05
C ARG A 71 23.31 -18.13 -10.42
#